data_AF-A0A4R1TYD2-F1
#
_entry.id   AF-A0A4R1TYD2-F1
#
_cell.length_a   1.000
_cell.length_b   1.000
_cell.length_c   1.000
_cell.angle_alpha   90.00
_cell.angle_beta   90.00
_cell.angle_gamma   90.00
#
_symmetry.space_group_name_H-M   'P 1'
#
loop_
_entity.id
_entity.type
_entity.pdbx_description
1 polymer ?
#
loop_
_entity_poly.entity_id
_entity_poly.type
_entity_poly.pdbx_seq_one_letter_code
_entity_poly.pdbx_strand_id
1 'polypeptide(L)'
;MANNSLSFGWWVTHRIDMPIRPENRWLYPIDWRQLSQTVRFDRAGAKCEGCGRPHLRRVVHLGDGRWWDADVRCWRSDRGKRISMRGGFVLASVRVTYVVLACAHLDHDPGNSASSNLKALCQRCHMIHDAAEHRWQRWWNVFRLRAIRDLYEDPRVTRERIASR
;
A
#
# COMPACT_ATOMS: atom_id res chain seq x y z
N MET A 1 12.41 45.21 -24.67
CA MET A 1 12.93 43.84 -24.44
C MET A 1 12.81 43.56 -22.95
N ALA A 2 11.67 43.03 -22.52
CA ALA A 2 11.41 42.73 -21.12
C ALA A 2 11.75 41.26 -20.86
N ASN A 3 12.69 41.05 -19.94
CA ASN A 3 13.25 39.76 -19.57
C ASN A 3 12.18 38.92 -18.86
N ASN A 4 11.65 37.91 -19.55
CA ASN A 4 10.66 36.99 -19.00
C ASN A 4 11.41 35.85 -18.27
N SER A 5 11.77 36.08 -17.00
CA SER A 5 12.36 35.04 -16.16
C SER A 5 11.29 34.07 -15.68
N LEU A 6 11.38 32.86 -16.23
CA LEU A 6 10.70 31.65 -15.80
C LEU A 6 10.96 31.40 -14.31
N SER A 7 9.92 31.45 -13.47
CA SER A 7 9.99 30.94 -12.10
C SER A 7 9.24 29.62 -12.00
N PHE A 8 9.94 28.54 -12.37
CA PHE A 8 9.56 27.17 -12.05
C PHE A 8 9.86 26.94 -10.56
N GLY A 9 8.82 27.01 -9.72
CA GLY A 9 8.96 26.95 -8.25
C GLY A 9 7.95 26.02 -7.59
N TRP A 10 8.25 24.72 -7.56
CA TRP A 10 7.98 23.81 -6.43
C TRP A 10 6.55 23.78 -5.83
N TRP A 11 5.57 23.32 -6.61
CA TRP A 11 4.32 22.76 -6.06
C TRP A 11 4.33 21.24 -6.15
N VAL A 12 5.24 20.61 -5.39
CA VAL A 12 5.12 19.18 -5.11
C VAL A 12 5.09 18.98 -3.60
N THR A 13 4.08 19.56 -2.96
CA THR A 13 3.50 18.85 -1.83
C THR A 13 2.78 17.67 -2.46
N HIS A 14 3.44 16.50 -2.49
CA HIS A 14 2.73 15.24 -2.67
C HIS A 14 1.75 15.14 -1.50
N ARG A 15 0.58 15.74 -1.65
CA ARG A 15 -0.62 15.36 -0.93
C ARG A 15 -0.91 13.96 -1.47
N ILE A 16 -0.25 12.96 -0.90
CA ILE A 16 -0.48 11.55 -1.20
C ILE A 16 -1.86 11.26 -0.63
N ASP A 17 -2.88 11.73 -1.34
CA ASP A 17 -4.24 11.29 -1.14
C ASP A 17 -4.32 9.88 -1.70
N MET A 18 -4.84 8.96 -0.90
CA MET A 18 -4.98 7.58 -1.33
C MET A 18 -5.89 7.56 -2.57
N PRO A 19 -5.52 6.88 -3.67
CA PRO A 19 -6.44 6.75 -4.79
C PRO A 19 -7.63 5.88 -4.36
N ILE A 20 -8.69 6.52 -3.86
CA ILE A 20 -9.97 5.89 -3.56
C ILE A 20 -10.78 5.91 -4.86
N ARG A 21 -11.30 4.74 -5.26
CA ARG A 21 -12.20 4.67 -6.43
C ARG A 21 -13.42 5.56 -6.17
N PRO A 22 -13.88 6.37 -7.15
CA PRO A 22 -15.03 7.24 -6.96
C PRO A 22 -16.26 6.50 -6.40
N GLU A 23 -16.51 5.28 -6.88
CA GLU A 23 -17.59 4.41 -6.44
C GLU A 23 -17.45 3.85 -5.01
N ASN A 24 -16.30 4.02 -4.34
CA ASN A 24 -16.14 3.58 -2.97
C ASN A 24 -16.10 4.75 -1.98
N ARG A 25 -16.08 6.00 -2.46
CA ARG A 25 -15.80 7.17 -1.62
C ARG A 25 -16.79 7.33 -0.45
N TRP A 26 -18.04 6.95 -0.64
CA TRP A 26 -19.07 7.02 0.40
C TRP A 26 -18.95 5.94 1.49
N LEU A 27 -18.17 4.88 1.26
CA LEU A 27 -17.91 3.85 2.27
C LEU A 27 -16.89 4.31 3.31
N TYR A 28 -16.08 5.31 2.96
CA TYR A 28 -15.10 5.90 3.85
C TYR A 28 -15.76 6.96 4.73
N PRO A 29 -15.39 7.03 6.02
CA PRO A 29 -15.91 8.07 6.90
C PRO A 29 -15.38 9.45 6.47
N ILE A 30 -16.12 10.50 6.82
CA ILE A 30 -15.81 11.89 6.41
C ILE A 30 -14.42 12.34 6.88
N ASP A 31 -13.95 11.81 8.01
CA ASP A 31 -12.67 12.06 8.64
C ASP A 31 -11.58 11.04 8.26
N TRP A 32 -11.77 10.28 7.16
CA TRP A 32 -10.81 9.28 6.70
C TRP A 32 -9.37 9.81 6.61
N ARG A 33 -9.20 11.08 6.21
CA ARG A 33 -7.88 11.70 6.10
C ARG A 33 -7.17 11.79 7.45
N GLN A 34 -7.90 12.08 8.52
CA GLN A 34 -7.38 12.15 9.89
C GLN A 34 -7.09 10.73 10.39
N LEU A 35 -8.07 9.84 10.27
CA LEU A 35 -7.96 8.44 10.70
C LEU A 35 -6.78 7.72 10.01
N SER A 36 -6.59 7.91 8.70
CA SER A 36 -5.46 7.38 7.94
C SER A 36 -4.12 7.98 8.37
N GLN A 37 -4.08 9.24 8.80
CA GLN A 37 -2.88 9.85 9.37
C GLN A 37 -2.56 9.24 10.74
N THR A 38 -3.56 9.09 11.60
CA THR A 38 -3.38 8.48 12.92
C THR A 38 -2.87 7.05 12.83
N VAL A 39 -3.40 6.25 11.90
CA VAL A 39 -2.88 4.89 11.68
C VAL A 39 -1.43 4.92 11.19
N ARG A 40 -1.10 5.76 10.20
CA ARG A 40 0.22 5.75 9.55
C ARG A 40 1.34 6.41 10.34
N PHE A 41 1.03 7.48 11.06
CA PHE A 41 2.05 8.37 11.63
C PHE A 41 2.05 8.35 13.14
N ASP A 42 0.88 8.36 13.77
CA ASP A 42 0.79 8.35 15.23
C ASP A 42 0.97 6.93 15.77
N ARG A 43 0.12 5.98 15.36
CA ARG A 43 0.14 4.59 15.84
C ARG A 43 1.35 3.83 15.31
N ALA A 44 1.58 3.89 14.00
CA ALA A 44 2.67 3.15 13.37
C ALA A 44 4.03 3.87 13.42
N GLY A 45 4.09 5.10 13.95
CA GLY A 45 5.33 5.86 14.08
C GLY A 45 6.04 6.11 12.74
N ALA A 46 5.26 6.34 11.68
CA ALA A 46 5.76 6.49 10.30
C ALA A 46 6.58 5.29 9.79
N LYS A 47 6.29 4.08 10.26
CA LYS A 47 6.93 2.83 9.83
C LYS A 47 5.88 1.84 9.34
N CYS A 48 6.24 1.03 8.34
CA CYS A 48 5.39 -0.07 7.89
C CYS A 48 5.19 -1.10 9.01
N GLU A 49 3.94 -1.38 9.40
CA GLU A 49 3.60 -2.38 10.41
C GLU A 49 3.77 -3.84 9.92
N GLY A 50 4.15 -4.02 8.64
CA GLY A 50 4.51 -5.34 8.07
C GLY A 50 6.01 -5.63 8.05
N CYS A 51 6.83 -4.65 7.70
CA CYS A 51 8.27 -4.86 7.47
C CYS A 51 9.20 -3.82 8.14
N GLY A 52 8.65 -2.79 8.77
CA GLY A 52 9.39 -1.75 9.48
C GLY A 52 10.01 -0.66 8.62
N ARG A 53 9.84 -0.68 7.29
CA ARG A 53 10.42 0.36 6.40
C ARG A 53 9.85 1.74 6.75
N PRO A 54 10.69 2.78 6.90
CA PRO A 54 10.26 4.13 7.25
C PRO A 54 9.62 4.88 6.08
N HIS A 55 8.63 5.73 6.38
CA HIS A 55 7.92 6.57 5.41
C HIS A 55 8.81 7.69 4.84
N LEU A 56 8.64 8.02 3.55
CA LEU A 56 9.35 9.07 2.80
C LEU A 56 10.87 8.93 2.79
N ARG A 57 11.37 7.69 2.86
CA ARG A 57 12.80 7.37 2.80
C ARG A 57 13.13 6.51 1.59
N ARG A 58 14.31 6.73 1.02
CA ARG A 58 14.89 5.80 0.06
C ARG A 58 15.51 4.63 0.81
N VAL A 59 15.03 3.42 0.53
CA VAL A 59 15.49 2.18 1.16
C VAL A 59 16.18 1.31 0.12
N VAL A 60 17.37 0.82 0.47
CA VAL A 60 18.12 -0.18 -0.29
C VAL A 60 17.58 -1.57 0.03
N HIS A 61 17.29 -2.39 -0.99
CA HIS A 61 16.73 -3.73 -0.82
C HIS A 61 17.18 -4.70 -1.93
N LEU A 62 17.06 -6.00 -1.68
CA LEU A 62 17.53 -7.07 -2.59
C LEU A 62 16.45 -7.60 -3.56
N GLY A 63 15.33 -6.90 -3.68
CA GLY A 63 14.16 -7.35 -4.45
C GLY A 63 13.27 -8.39 -3.76
N ASP A 64 13.83 -9.34 -3.03
CA ASP A 64 13.09 -10.39 -2.31
C ASP A 64 12.30 -9.88 -1.09
N GLY A 65 12.66 -8.69 -0.58
CA GLY A 65 12.05 -8.05 0.58
C GLY A 65 13.06 -7.64 1.63
N ARG A 66 14.21 -8.32 1.68
CA ARG A 66 15.32 -7.95 2.56
C ARG A 66 15.79 -6.54 2.26
N TRP A 67 16.03 -5.76 3.29
CA TRP A 67 16.34 -4.34 3.17
C TRP A 67 17.35 -3.87 4.20
N TRP A 68 18.12 -2.84 3.83
CA TRP A 68 19.11 -2.23 4.70
C TRP A 68 18.46 -1.12 5.53
N ASP A 69 18.49 -1.27 6.85
CA ASP A 69 18.12 -0.24 7.79
C ASP A 69 19.35 0.62 8.11
N ALA A 70 19.36 1.85 7.59
CA ALA A 70 20.47 2.77 7.73
C ALA A 70 20.61 3.33 9.14
N ASP A 71 19.52 3.44 9.90
CA ASP A 71 19.53 4.07 11.23
C ASP A 71 20.19 3.15 12.26
N VAL A 72 19.91 1.85 12.18
CA VAL A 72 20.54 0.82 13.05
C VAL A 72 21.67 0.05 12.35
N ARG A 73 22.02 0.43 11.12
CA ARG A 73 23.09 -0.16 10.30
C ARG A 73 23.01 -1.70 10.24
N CYS A 74 21.84 -2.24 9.91
CA CYS A 74 21.66 -3.68 9.82
C CYS A 74 20.74 -4.09 8.65
N TRP A 75 20.92 -5.32 8.17
CA TRP A 75 19.96 -5.94 7.27
C TRP A 75 18.73 -6.42 8.03
N ARG A 76 17.57 -6.26 7.40
CA ARG A 76 16.29 -6.79 7.87
C ARG A 76 15.71 -7.75 6.83
N SER A 77 14.98 -8.74 7.34
CA SER A 77 14.13 -9.64 6.55
C SER A 77 12.98 -8.89 5.88
N ASP A 78 12.25 -9.60 5.03
CA ASP A 78 11.01 -9.15 4.41
C ASP A 78 9.93 -8.75 5.43
N ARG A 79 9.97 -9.32 6.65
CA ARG A 79 9.11 -8.99 7.79
C ARG A 79 9.75 -8.07 8.83
N GLY A 80 10.92 -7.49 8.52
CA GLY A 80 11.57 -6.50 9.39
C GLY A 80 12.43 -7.05 10.53
N LYS A 81 12.50 -8.37 10.74
CA LYS A 81 13.44 -8.99 11.70
C LYS A 81 14.89 -8.73 11.29
N ARG A 82 15.77 -8.39 12.23
CA ARG A 82 17.21 -8.23 11.99
C ARG A 82 17.82 -9.55 11.50
N ILE A 83 18.67 -9.49 10.48
CA ILE A 83 19.36 -10.64 9.90
C ILE A 83 20.85 -10.32 9.67
N SER A 84 21.67 -11.36 9.65
CA SER A 84 23.09 -11.29 9.26
C SER A 84 23.26 -11.83 7.84
N MET A 85 23.99 -11.12 6.99
CA MET A 85 24.24 -11.50 5.60
C MET A 85 25.52 -12.34 5.48
N ARG A 86 25.53 -13.54 6.09
CA ARG A 86 26.73 -14.40 6.20
C ARG A 86 27.27 -14.92 4.85
N GLY A 87 26.47 -14.89 3.79
CA GLY A 87 26.88 -15.30 2.43
C GLY A 87 27.00 -14.15 1.42
N GLY A 88 27.00 -12.90 1.90
CA GLY A 88 26.94 -11.73 1.02
C GLY A 88 25.65 -11.65 0.20
N PHE A 89 25.66 -10.82 -0.84
CA PHE A 89 24.60 -10.71 -1.83
C PHE A 89 25.20 -10.22 -3.15
N VAL A 90 24.50 -10.50 -4.25
CA VAL A 90 24.92 -10.03 -5.57
C VAL A 90 24.61 -8.54 -5.68
N LEU A 91 25.63 -7.71 -5.91
CA LEU A 91 25.47 -6.25 -6.00
C LEU A 91 24.46 -5.84 -7.09
N ALA A 92 24.38 -6.58 -8.20
CA ALA A 92 23.40 -6.36 -9.26
C ALA A 92 21.93 -6.56 -8.83
N SER A 93 21.68 -7.25 -7.71
CA SER A 93 20.32 -7.44 -7.16
C SER A 93 19.86 -6.25 -6.30
N VAL A 94 20.77 -5.33 -5.97
CA VAL A 94 20.48 -4.19 -5.12
C VAL A 94 19.63 -3.18 -5.87
N ARG A 95 18.51 -2.82 -5.26
CA ARG A 95 17.56 -1.82 -5.77
C ARG A 95 17.29 -0.78 -4.69
N VAL A 96 16.88 0.40 -5.11
CA VAL A 96 16.48 1.49 -4.22
C VAL A 96 15.03 1.84 -4.51
N THR A 97 14.20 1.88 -3.47
CA THR A 97 12.79 2.28 -3.57
C THR A 97 12.52 3.44 -2.63
N TYR A 98 11.78 4.44 -3.10
CA TYR A 98 11.21 5.48 -2.24
C TYR A 98 9.96 4.95 -1.55
N VAL A 99 9.99 4.89 -0.22
CA VAL A 99 8.94 4.24 0.57
C VAL A 99 7.81 5.21 0.88
N VAL A 100 6.59 4.84 0.51
CA VAL A 100 5.35 5.54 0.83
C VAL A 100 4.46 4.56 1.60
N LEU A 101 3.83 5.06 2.68
CA LEU A 101 2.90 4.28 3.48
C LEU A 101 1.46 4.61 3.08
N ALA A 102 0.67 3.56 2.92
CA ALA A 102 -0.76 3.56 2.74
C ALA A 102 -1.43 2.95 3.98
N CYS A 103 -2.70 3.28 4.19
CA CYS A 103 -3.58 2.68 5.18
C CYS A 103 -4.40 1.59 4.47
N ALA A 104 -4.20 0.35 4.86
CA ALA A 104 -4.86 -0.82 4.29
C ALA A 104 -5.94 -1.35 5.23
N HIS A 105 -7.08 -1.76 4.65
CA HIS A 105 -8.09 -2.57 5.34
C HIS A 105 -7.63 -4.03 5.36
N LEU A 106 -7.66 -4.66 6.54
CA LEU A 106 -7.20 -6.04 6.71
C LEU A 106 -8.16 -7.05 6.09
N ASP A 107 -9.45 -6.75 6.08
CA ASP A 107 -10.52 -7.55 5.46
C ASP A 107 -10.82 -7.17 3.99
N HIS A 108 -10.11 -6.17 3.44
CA HIS A 108 -10.36 -5.58 2.12
C HIS A 108 -11.74 -4.91 1.95
N ASP A 109 -12.52 -4.71 3.02
CA ASP A 109 -13.78 -3.96 2.98
C ASP A 109 -13.54 -2.47 3.30
N PRO A 110 -13.68 -1.56 2.32
CA PRO A 110 -13.55 -0.13 2.56
C PRO A 110 -14.62 0.44 3.51
N GLY A 111 -15.71 -0.29 3.79
CA GLY A 111 -16.72 0.10 4.78
C GLY A 111 -16.30 -0.12 6.23
N ASN A 112 -15.30 -0.96 6.49
CA ASN A 112 -14.86 -1.29 7.84
C ASN A 112 -13.65 -0.46 8.28
N SER A 113 -13.89 0.80 8.65
CA SER A 113 -12.84 1.72 9.11
C SER A 113 -12.47 1.60 10.60
N ALA A 114 -12.79 0.48 11.25
CA ALA A 114 -12.38 0.26 12.65
C ALA A 114 -10.85 0.29 12.77
N SER A 115 -10.31 0.98 13.78
CA SER A 115 -8.85 1.11 13.97
C SER A 115 -8.12 -0.23 13.98
N SER A 116 -8.73 -1.27 14.58
CA SER A 116 -8.21 -2.64 14.61
C SER A 116 -8.15 -3.32 13.24
N ASN A 117 -9.01 -2.91 12.30
CA ASN A 117 -9.06 -3.42 10.92
C ASN A 117 -8.10 -2.68 9.98
N LEU A 118 -7.40 -1.65 10.46
CA LEU A 118 -6.54 -0.82 9.62
C LEU A 118 -5.07 -1.09 9.90
N LYS A 119 -4.24 -0.97 8.86
CA LYS A 119 -2.79 -1.16 8.97
C LYS A 119 -1.99 -0.20 8.08
N ALA A 120 -0.92 0.36 8.61
CA ALA A 120 0.04 1.16 7.86
C ALA A 120 1.02 0.24 7.11
N LEU A 121 0.88 0.15 5.79
CA LEU A 121 1.70 -0.71 4.95
C LEU A 121 2.47 0.08 3.89
N CYS A 122 3.73 -0.29 3.66
CA CYS A 122 4.50 0.23 2.52
C CYS A 122 4.02 -0.38 1.20
N GLN A 123 4.39 0.21 0.07
CA GLN A 123 3.93 -0.24 -1.26
C GLN A 123 4.11 -1.75 -1.47
N ARG A 124 5.27 -2.31 -1.07
CA ARG A 124 5.52 -3.77 -1.18
C ARG A 124 4.53 -4.59 -0.34
N CYS A 125 4.40 -4.27 0.95
CA CYS A 125 3.57 -5.08 1.86
C CYS A 125 2.09 -4.93 1.50
N HIS A 126 1.68 -3.73 1.08
CA HIS A 126 0.33 -3.46 0.60
C HIS A 126 0.00 -4.27 -0.66
N MET A 127 0.88 -4.28 -1.65
CA MET A 127 0.69 -5.08 -2.88
C MET A 127 0.60 -6.59 -2.60
N ILE A 128 1.37 -7.10 -1.62
CA ILE A 128 1.31 -8.51 -1.22
C ILE A 128 -0.03 -8.81 -0.53
N HIS A 129 -0.46 -7.95 0.40
CA HIS A 129 -1.74 -8.07 1.10
C HIS A 129 -2.90 -8.11 0.11
N ASP A 130 -2.94 -7.18 -0.84
CA ASP A 130 -4.03 -7.08 -1.81
C ASP A 130 -3.91 -8.04 -3.00
N ALA A 131 -2.88 -8.89 -3.08
CA ALA A 131 -2.61 -9.67 -4.29
C ALA A 131 -3.78 -10.59 -4.69
N ALA A 132 -4.43 -11.23 -3.71
CA ALA A 132 -5.58 -12.09 -3.95
C ALA A 132 -6.82 -11.27 -4.36
N GLU A 133 -7.09 -10.17 -3.64
CA GLU A 133 -8.17 -9.23 -3.96
C GLU A 133 -8.03 -8.67 -5.38
N HIS A 134 -6.84 -8.20 -5.74
CA HIS A 134 -6.57 -7.70 -7.08
C HIS A 134 -6.68 -8.76 -8.17
N ARG A 135 -6.37 -10.04 -7.88
CA ARG A 135 -6.64 -11.14 -8.83
C ARG A 135 -8.13 -11.34 -9.04
N TRP A 136 -8.89 -11.39 -7.94
CA TRP A 136 -10.34 -11.51 -7.96
C TRP A 136 -11.01 -10.37 -8.73
N GLN A 137 -10.70 -9.12 -8.38
CA GLN A 137 -11.29 -7.95 -9.03
C GLN A 137 -10.96 -7.87 -10.52
N ARG A 138 -9.74 -8.24 -10.92
CA ARG A 138 -9.35 -8.30 -12.35
C ARG A 138 -10.19 -9.33 -13.10
N TRP A 139 -10.35 -10.52 -12.52
CA TRP A 139 -11.21 -11.55 -13.09
C TRP A 139 -12.67 -11.07 -13.18
N TRP A 140 -13.21 -10.54 -12.09
CA TRP A 140 -14.59 -10.06 -12.01
C TRP A 140 -14.89 -8.96 -13.03
N ASN A 141 -13.98 -7.99 -13.17
CA ASN A 141 -14.16 -6.89 -14.11
C ASN A 141 -14.25 -7.36 -15.57
N VAL A 142 -13.56 -8.45 -15.93
CA VAL A 142 -13.66 -9.08 -17.25
C VAL A 142 -14.91 -9.95 -17.35
N PHE A 143 -15.23 -10.70 -16.30
CA PHE A 143 -16.35 -11.62 -16.25
C PHE A 143 -17.71 -10.91 -16.33
N ARG A 144 -17.92 -9.85 -15.53
CA ARG A 144 -19.20 -9.11 -15.43
C ARG A 144 -19.70 -8.54 -16.75
N LEU A 145 -18.79 -8.27 -17.70
CA LEU A 145 -19.14 -7.76 -19.03
C LEU A 145 -19.71 -8.84 -19.96
N ARG A 146 -19.47 -10.12 -19.64
CA ARG A 146 -19.90 -11.29 -20.43
C ARG A 146 -21.15 -11.96 -19.86
N ALA A 147 -21.53 -11.65 -18.63
CA ALA A 147 -22.68 -12.25 -17.97
C ALA A 147 -23.95 -11.45 -18.31
N ILE A 148 -24.80 -12.01 -19.18
CA ILE A 148 -26.17 -11.49 -19.46
C ILE A 148 -27.16 -11.88 -18.35
N ARG A 149 -26.85 -12.90 -17.53
CA ARG A 149 -27.78 -13.50 -16.55
C ARG A 149 -27.58 -13.07 -15.09
N ASP A 150 -26.44 -12.46 -14.74
CA ASP A 150 -26.15 -12.03 -13.36
C ASP A 150 -26.61 -10.59 -13.13
N LEU A 151 -27.88 -10.33 -13.44
CA LEU A 151 -28.52 -9.03 -13.25
C LEU A 151 -28.43 -8.65 -11.75
N TYR A 152 -27.37 -7.94 -11.36
CA TYR A 152 -27.21 -7.15 -10.13
C TYR A 152 -26.72 -7.80 -8.82
N GLU A 153 -25.89 -8.86 -8.83
CA GLU A 153 -25.27 -9.28 -7.56
C GLU A 153 -23.96 -8.52 -7.27
N ASP A 154 -23.82 -8.06 -6.03
CA ASP A 154 -22.61 -7.40 -5.56
C ASP A 154 -21.38 -8.34 -5.69
N PRO A 155 -20.21 -7.85 -6.13
CA PRO A 155 -19.03 -8.67 -6.33
C PRO A 155 -18.55 -9.38 -5.06
N ARG A 156 -18.78 -8.79 -3.87
CA ARG A 156 -18.40 -9.36 -2.57
C ARG A 156 -19.29 -10.54 -2.23
N VAL A 157 -20.60 -10.39 -2.38
CA VAL A 157 -21.58 -11.47 -2.19
C VAL A 157 -21.29 -12.63 -3.16
N THR A 158 -21.01 -12.32 -4.41
CA THR A 158 -20.64 -13.33 -5.40
C THR A 158 -19.38 -14.08 -5.00
N ARG A 159 -18.37 -13.37 -4.50
CA ARG A 159 -17.11 -13.98 -4.03
C ARG A 159 -17.34 -14.90 -2.85
N GLU A 160 -18.08 -14.45 -1.84
CA GLU A 160 -18.38 -15.25 -0.64
C GLU A 160 -19.11 -16.54 -1.00
N ARG A 161 -20.10 -16.45 -1.91
CA ARG A 161 -20.81 -17.62 -2.42
C ARG A 161 -19.91 -18.59 -3.18
N ILE A 162 -18.97 -18.09 -4.00
CA ILE A 162 -18.03 -18.96 -4.71
C ILE A 162 -17.03 -19.60 -3.74
N ALA A 163 -16.62 -18.87 -2.69
CA ALA A 163 -15.71 -19.38 -1.68
C ALA A 163 -16.35 -20.42 -0.72
N SER A 164 -17.68 -20.42 -0.59
CA SER A 164 -18.43 -21.37 0.24
C SER A 164 -18.93 -22.63 -0.48
N ARG A 165 -18.67 -22.73 -1.79
CA ARG A 165 -18.94 -23.93 -2.62
C ARG A 165 -17.71 -24.82 -2.71
#